data_AF-A0A8H4JA54-F1
#
_entry.id   AF-A0A8H4JA54-F1
#
_cell.length_a   1.000
_cell.length_b   1.000
_cell.length_c   1.000
_cell.angle_alpha   90.00
_cell.angle_beta   90.00
_cell.angle_gamma   90.00
#
_symmetry.space_group_name_H-M   'P 1'
#
loop_
_entity.id
_entity.type
_entity.pdbx_description
1 polymer ?
#
loop_
_entity_poly.entity_id
_entity_poly.type
_entity_poly.pdbx_seq_one_letter_code
_entity_poly.pdbx_strand_id
1 'polypeptide(L)'
;MTQAIIFGLGSMFNHARDQNVGWKRDLERQVIKYQTLRNVKAGEELCISYGDRLTFKDADAPVAVDEGDGSELLDKIQIDI
;
A
#
# COMPACT_ATOMS: atom_id res chain seq x y z
N MET A 1 -20.05 8.10 9.95
CA MET A 1 -18.88 7.91 9.08
C MET A 1 -18.93 9.01 8.03
N THR A 2 -17.90 9.85 7.90
CA THR A 2 -17.91 10.99 6.98
C THR A 2 -16.89 10.77 5.88
N GLN A 3 -17.31 10.92 4.62
CA GLN A 3 -16.45 10.81 3.45
C GLN A 3 -16.17 12.21 2.88
N ALA A 4 -15.04 12.36 2.19
CA ALA A 4 -14.68 13.57 1.49
C ALA A 4 -14.10 13.20 0.12
N ILE A 5 -14.39 14.03 -0.88
CA ILE A 5 -13.75 13.95 -2.20
C ILE A 5 -12.59 14.93 -2.19
N ILE A 6 -11.41 14.43 -2.55
CA ILE A 6 -10.23 15.27 -2.67
C ILE A 6 -10.26 15.93 -4.05
N PHE A 7 -9.92 17.21 -4.12
CA PHE A 7 -9.79 17.97 -5.36
C PHE A 7 -8.34 18.42 -5.56
N GLY A 8 -8.02 18.85 -6.78
CA GLY A 8 -6.67 19.28 -7.15
C GLY A 8 -5.67 18.13 -7.17
N LEU A 9 -4.41 18.43 -6.84
CA LEU A 9 -3.30 17.46 -6.91
C LEU A 9 -3.45 16.29 -5.92
N GLY A 10 -4.22 16.47 -4.85
CA GLY A 10 -4.42 15.44 -3.84
C GLY A 10 -5.03 14.14 -4.37
N SER A 11 -5.71 14.21 -5.52
CA SER A 11 -6.33 13.06 -6.20
C SER A 11 -5.44 12.42 -7.27
N MET A 12 -4.24 12.96 -7.47
CA MET A 12 -3.28 12.47 -8.47
C MET A 12 -2.19 11.59 -7.85
N PHE A 13 -2.02 11.60 -6.52
CA PHE A 13 -1.02 10.77 -5.85
C PHE A 13 -1.42 9.30 -5.91
N ASN A 14 -0.54 8.46 -6.45
CA ASN A 14 -0.71 7.01 -6.46
C ASN A 14 -0.47 6.40 -5.07
N HIS A 15 -0.89 5.14 -4.93
CA HIS A 15 -0.61 4.33 -3.76
C HIS A 15 0.81 3.79 -3.79
N ALA A 16 1.53 3.88 -2.66
CA ALA A 16 2.64 3.00 -2.35
C ALA A 16 2.60 2.54 -0.90
N ARG A 17 3.12 1.34 -0.61
CA ARG A 17 3.28 0.83 0.77
C ARG A 17 4.48 1.47 1.48
N ASP A 18 5.53 1.80 0.74
CA ASP A 18 6.66 2.62 1.21
C ASP A 18 6.49 4.07 0.72
N GLN A 19 5.43 4.71 1.18
CA GLN A 19 5.07 6.07 0.75
C GLN A 19 6.12 7.11 1.16
N ASN A 20 6.38 8.08 0.28
CA ASN A 20 7.26 9.22 0.57
C ASN A 20 6.49 10.50 0.91
N VAL A 21 5.16 10.49 0.78
CA VAL A 21 4.26 11.58 1.21
C VAL A 21 3.23 11.08 2.21
N GLY A 22 3.12 11.78 3.34
CA GLY A 22 2.05 11.62 4.31
C GLY A 22 0.97 12.69 4.13
N TRP A 23 -0.21 12.45 4.69
CA TRP A 23 -1.32 13.41 4.64
C TRP A 23 -2.08 13.49 5.98
N LYS A 24 -2.67 14.65 6.24
CA LYS A 24 -3.56 14.87 7.41
C LYS A 24 -4.76 15.73 7.05
N ARG A 25 -5.87 15.50 7.75
CA ARG A 25 -7.10 16.30 7.61
C ARG A 25 -7.01 17.55 8.46
N ASP A 26 -7.23 18.70 7.86
CA ASP A 26 -7.53 19.95 8.56
C ASP A 26 -9.03 20.22 8.41
N LEU A 27 -9.80 19.80 9.41
CA LEU A 27 -11.26 19.84 9.35
C LEU A 27 -11.81 21.26 9.51
N GLU A 28 -11.09 22.14 10.21
CA GLU A 28 -11.48 23.55 10.38
C GLU A 28 -11.45 24.27 9.03
N ARG A 29 -10.39 24.02 8.24
CA ARG A 29 -10.22 24.63 6.91
C ARG A 29 -10.78 23.80 5.77
N GLN A 30 -11.28 22.60 6.06
CA GLN A 30 -11.79 21.64 5.08
C GLN A 30 -10.78 21.30 3.96
N VAL A 31 -9.51 21.11 4.33
CA VAL A 31 -8.43 20.76 3.40
C VAL A 31 -7.65 19.54 3.86
N ILE A 32 -6.94 18.91 2.92
CA ILE A 32 -5.92 17.91 3.21
C ILE A 32 -4.54 18.56 3.07
N LYS A 33 -3.68 18.34 4.07
CA LYS A 33 -2.29 18.79 4.05
C LYS A 33 -1.39 17.60 3.73
N TYR A 34 -0.57 17.74 2.69
CA TYR A 34 0.42 16.75 2.28
C TYR A 34 1.82 17.20 2.70
N GLN A 35 2.65 16.26 3.14
CA GLN A 35 4.02 16.53 3.56
C GLN A 35 4.93 15.36 3.21
N THR A 36 6.12 15.64 2.69
CA THR A 36 7.15 14.62 2.46
C THR A 36 7.62 14.02 3.77
N LEU A 37 7.72 12.70 3.85
CA LEU A 37 8.18 11.96 5.04
C LEU A 37 9.70 11.79 5.10
N ARG A 38 10.36 12.01 3.96
CA ARG A 38 11.81 11.93 3.78
C ARG A 38 12.24 12.86 2.64
N ASN A 39 13.54 12.99 2.43
CA ASN A 39 14.06 13.66 1.24
C ASN A 39 13.58 12.92 -0.02
N VAL A 40 13.12 13.68 -1.02
CA VAL A 40 12.65 13.18 -2.31
C VAL A 40 13.56 13.73 -3.40
N LYS A 41 14.03 12.86 -4.30
CA LYS A 41 14.92 13.27 -5.40
C LYS A 41 14.10 13.81 -6.58
N ALA A 42 14.72 14.66 -7.40
CA ALA A 42 14.09 15.11 -8.63
C ALA A 42 13.79 13.89 -9.54
N GLY A 43 12.56 13.82 -10.06
CA GLY A 43 12.07 12.71 -10.88
C GLY A 43 11.55 11.50 -10.10
N GLU A 44 11.68 11.48 -8.77
CA GLU A 44 11.03 10.46 -7.94
C GLU A 44 9.51 10.71 -7.88
N GLU A 45 8.71 9.66 -8.08
CA GLU A 45 7.25 9.76 -7.96
C GLU A 45 6.83 10.02 -6.52
N LEU A 46 5.85 10.90 -6.33
CA LEU A 46 5.24 11.14 -5.03
C LEU A 46 4.07 10.18 -4.83
N CYS A 47 4.15 9.34 -3.80
CA CYS A 47 3.12 8.37 -3.47
C CYS A 47 2.64 8.55 -2.03
N ILE A 48 1.37 8.22 -1.79
CA ILE A 48 0.75 8.18 -0.46
C ILE A 48 0.31 6.76 -0.12
N SER A 49 0.03 6.49 1.16
CA SER A 49 -0.70 5.29 1.53
C SER A 49 -2.21 5.53 1.43
N TYR A 50 -2.91 4.63 0.73
CA TYR A 50 -4.39 4.59 0.71
C TYR A 50 -4.94 3.77 1.89
N GLY A 51 -4.06 3.12 2.66
CA GLY A 51 -4.40 2.19 3.72
C GLY A 51 -4.57 0.75 3.23
N ASP A 52 -4.82 -0.18 4.15
CA ASP A 52 -4.79 -1.62 3.88
C ASP A 52 -5.97 -2.15 3.06
N ARG A 53 -7.06 -1.37 2.97
CA ARG A 53 -8.30 -1.79 2.30
C ARG A 53 -8.38 -1.20 0.89
N LEU A 54 -7.68 -1.83 -0.03
CA LEU A 54 -7.74 -1.49 -1.45
C LEU A 54 -8.87 -2.27 -2.14
N THR A 55 -9.53 -1.63 -3.10
CA THR A 55 -10.55 -2.25 -3.96
C THR A 55 -9.99 -2.71 -5.31
N PHE A 56 -8.67 -2.69 -5.44
CA PHE A 56 -7.91 -3.06 -6.63
C PHE A 56 -6.68 -3.90 -6.22
N LYS A 57 -6.07 -4.58 -7.19
CA LYS A 57 -4.83 -5.34 -6.94
C LYS A 57 -3.73 -4.37 -6.53
N ASP A 58 -3.18 -4.59 -5.36
CA ASP A 58 -2.04 -3.83 -4.87
C ASP A 58 -0.79 -4.13 -5.68
N ALA A 59 -0.16 -3.10 -6.23
CA ALA A 59 1.08 -3.22 -6.99
C ALA A 59 2.29 -3.51 -6.09
N ASP A 60 2.23 -3.07 -4.83
CA ASP A 60 3.29 -3.22 -3.84
C ASP A 60 3.04 -4.38 -2.88
N ALA A 61 1.98 -5.17 -3.09
CA ALA A 61 1.73 -6.33 -2.24
C ALA A 61 2.94 -7.26 -2.28
N PRO A 62 3.40 -7.76 -1.11
CA PRO A 62 4.42 -8.79 -1.09
C PRO A 62 3.96 -9.96 -1.96
N VAL A 63 4.86 -10.49 -2.78
CA VAL A 63 4.61 -11.69 -3.56
C VAL A 63 4.15 -12.75 -2.58
N ALA A 64 2.92 -13.25 -2.76
CA ALA A 64 2.47 -14.40 -1.99
C ALA A 64 3.52 -15.49 -2.20
N VAL A 65 4.17 -15.90 -1.11
CA VAL A 65 4.98 -17.11 -1.14
C VAL A 65 4.04 -18.23 -1.55
N ASP A 66 4.32 -18.81 -2.71
CA ASP A 66 3.71 -20.07 -3.09
C ASP A 66 4.25 -21.11 -2.11
N GLU A 67 3.47 -21.44 -1.08
CA GLU A 67 3.85 -22.47 -0.11
C GLU A 67 3.87 -23.89 -0.73
N GLY A 68 3.57 -24.00 -2.04
CA GLY A 68 3.34 -25.29 -2.69
C GLY A 68 2.11 -25.98 -2.11
N ASP A 69 1.67 -27.07 -2.73
CA ASP A 69 0.57 -27.90 -2.20
C ASP A 69 1.02 -28.85 -1.08
N GLY A 70 2.25 -28.70 -0.59
CA GLY A 70 2.86 -29.58 0.40
C GLY A 70 3.13 -31.01 -0.09
N SER A 71 2.96 -31.31 -1.38
CA SER A 71 3.19 -32.65 -1.96
C SER A 71 4.61 -33.14 -1.73
N GLU A 72 5.62 -32.27 -1.86
CA GLU A 72 7.02 -32.60 -1.59
C GLU A 72 7.33 -32.96 -0.13
N LEU A 73 6.47 -32.54 0.83
CA LEU A 73 6.58 -32.93 2.23
C LEU A 73 5.96 -34.30 2.50
N LEU A 74 4.89 -34.64 1.77
CA LEU A 74 4.20 -35.93 1.88
C LEU A 74 5.04 -37.08 1.32
N ASP A 75 5.78 -36.83 0.24
CA ASP A 75 6.70 -37.82 -0.36
C ASP A 75 7.85 -38.24 0.56
N LYS A 76 8.12 -37.47 1.63
CA LYS A 76 9.19 -37.74 2.60
C LYS A 76 8.72 -38.51 3.84
N ILE A 77 7.42 -38.79 3.95
CA ILE A 77 6.89 -39.61 5.05
C ILE A 77 6.97 -41.08 4.60
N GLN A 78 8.10 -41.73 4.88
CA GLN A 78 8.17 -43.19 4.84
C GLN A 78 7.34 -43.75 6.00
N ILE A 79 6.22 -44.40 5.68
CA ILE A 79 5.49 -45.25 6.62
C ILE A 79 6.19 -46.62 6.56
N ASP A 80 7.02 -46.93 7.55
CA ASP A 80 7.46 -48.30 7.78
C ASP A 80 6.24 -49.12 8.24
N ILE A 81 5.78 -50.05 7.39
CA ILE A 81 4.80 -51.09 7.73
C ILE A 81 5.54 -52.40 7.95
#